data_AF-A0A852LEX0-F1
#
_entry.id   AF-A0A852LEX0-F1
#
_cell.length_a   1.000
_cell.length_b   1.000
_cell.length_c   1.000
_cell.angle_alpha   90.00
_cell.angle_beta   90.00
_cell.angle_gamma   90.00
#
_symmetry.space_group_name_H-M   'P 1'
#
loop_
_entity.id
_entity.type
_entity.pdbx_description
1 polymer ?
#
loop_
_entity_poly.entity_id
_entity_poly.type
_entity_poly.pdbx_seq_one_letter_code
_entity_poly.pdbx_strand_id
1 'polypeptide(L)' 'QVLEAFEQAERELKPNPQLLFSDVYRELPPNLRRQRAELERHLRRYGEHYPLRLFQH' A
#
# COMPACT_ATOMS: atom_id res chain seq x y z
N GLN A 1 -25.49 -13.98 0.09
CA GLN A 1 -24.64 -13.72 1.27
C GLN A 1 -23.16 -14.01 0.99
N VAL A 2 -22.71 -15.26 0.76
CA VAL A 2 -21.27 -15.52 0.47
C VAL A 2 -20.81 -14.95 -0.88
N LEU A 3 -21.54 -15.21 -1.97
CA LEU A 3 -21.18 -14.73 -3.31
C LEU A 3 -21.19 -13.20 -3.41
N GLU A 4 -22.15 -12.55 -2.76
CA GLU A 4 -22.27 -11.09 -2.71
C GLU A 4 -21.09 -10.45 -1.94
N ALA A 5 -20.72 -11.00 -0.79
CA ALA A 5 -19.55 -10.55 -0.04
C ALA A 5 -18.25 -10.75 -0.83
N PHE A 6 -18.17 -11.80 -1.65
CA PHE A 6 -17.04 -12.07 -2.51
C PHE A 6 -16.92 -11.03 -3.64
N GLU A 7 -18.02 -10.77 -4.35
CA GLU A 7 -18.04 -9.73 -5.40
C GLU A 7 -17.70 -8.35 -4.85
N GLN A 8 -18.14 -8.04 -3.63
CA GLN A 8 -17.78 -6.78 -2.97
C GLN A 8 -16.27 -6.72 -2.70
N ALA A 9 -15.70 -7.76 -2.09
CA ALA A 9 -14.28 -7.82 -1.75
C ALA A 9 -13.37 -7.76 -2.99
N GLU A 10 -13.77 -8.35 -4.13
CA GLU A 10 -12.98 -8.28 -5.38
C GLU A 10 -12.93 -6.87 -5.98
N ARG A 11 -13.94 -6.04 -5.73
CA ARG A 11 -14.01 -4.66 -6.24
C ARG A 11 -13.27 -3.66 -5.35
N GLU A 12 -12.97 -4.03 -4.11
CA GLU A 12 -12.29 -3.14 -3.18
C GLU A 12 -10.84 -2.90 -3.59
N LEU A 13 -10.41 -1.64 -3.51
CA LEU A 13 -9.02 -1.27 -3.73
C LEU A 13 -8.15 -1.80 -2.59
N LYS A 14 -6.95 -2.26 -2.95
CA LYS A 14 -5.94 -2.71 -2.01
C LYS A 14 -5.53 -1.57 -1.06
N PRO A 15 -5.18 -1.86 0.21
CA PRO A 15 -4.73 -0.84 1.15
C PRO A 15 -3.51 -0.08 0.64
N ASN A 16 -3.34 1.18 1.03
CA ASN A 16 -2.23 2.03 0.60
C ASN A 16 -0.86 1.33 0.78
N PRO A 17 0.05 1.33 -0.23
CA PRO A 17 1.36 0.68 -0.13
C PRO A 17 2.22 1.13 1.05
N GLN A 18 1.98 2.34 1.59
CA GLN A 18 2.68 2.84 2.77
C GLN A 18 2.41 2.03 4.04
N LEU A 19 1.27 1.32 4.11
CA LEU A 19 0.93 0.44 5.22
C LEU A 19 1.84 -0.79 5.31
N LEU A 20 2.61 -1.10 4.26
CA LEU A 20 3.64 -2.15 4.31
C LEU A 20 4.67 -1.93 5.44
N PHE A 21 4.86 -0.67 5.85
CA PHE A 21 5.86 -0.31 6.86
C PHE A 21 5.25 -0.11 8.26
N SER A 22 3.92 -0.04 8.40
CA SER A 22 3.28 0.07 9.71
C SER A 22 3.19 -1.28 10.41
N ASP A 23 2.96 -1.26 11.72
CA ASP A 23 2.67 -2.44 12.56
C ASP A 23 3.79 -3.50 12.63
N VAL A 24 4.95 -3.26 11.98
CA VAL A 24 6.17 -4.06 12.16
C VAL A 24 6.71 -3.95 13.59
N TYR A 25 6.63 -2.74 14.13
CA TYR A 25 6.93 -2.41 15.52
C TYR A 25 5.84 -1.47 16.04
N ARG A 26 5.74 -1.34 17.37
CA ARG A 26 4.83 -0.37 18.00
C ARG A 26 5.03 1.05 17.47
N GLU A 27 6.27 1.42 17.21
CA GLU A 27 6.64 2.72 16.64
C GLU A 27 7.53 2.51 15.43
N LEU A 28 7.33 3.32 14.39
CA LEU A 28 8.06 3.20 13.13
C LEU A 28 9.53 3.64 13.31
N PRO A 29 10.51 2.70 13.29
CA PRO A 29 11.90 3.03 13.58
C PRO A 29 12.51 3.91 12.46
N PRO A 30 13.59 4.66 12.75
CA PRO A 30 14.17 5.62 11.79
C PRO A 30 14.59 5.02 10.44
N ASN A 31 15.11 3.79 10.43
CA ASN A 31 15.45 3.07 9.20
C ASN A 31 14.20 2.73 8.36
N LEU A 32 13.11 2.28 8.98
CA LEU A 32 11.85 2.01 8.25
C LEU A 32 11.20 3.31 7.76
N ARG A 33 11.28 4.41 8.52
CA ARG A 33 10.86 5.73 8.05
C ARG A 33 11.62 6.15 6.79
N ARG A 34 12.93 5.91 6.75
CA ARG A 34 13.77 6.19 5.58
C ARG A 34 13.38 5.32 4.39
N GLN A 35 13.18 4.02 4.59
CA GLN A 35 12.75 3.10 3.51
C GLN A 35 11.38 3.49 2.95
N ARG A 36 10.42 3.86 3.81
CA ARG A 36 9.11 4.36 3.37
C ARG A 36 9.24 5.59 2.48
N ALA A 37 10.09 6.54 2.87
CA ALA A 37 10.33 7.75 2.08
C ALA A 37 11.08 7.47 0.76
N GLU A 38 11.97 6.47 0.73
CA GLU A 38 12.63 5.99 -0.49
C GLU A 38 11.62 5.38 -1.46
N LEU A 39 10.70 4.54 -0.98
CA LEU A 39 9.62 3.98 -1.80
C LEU A 39 8.71 5.09 -2.35
N GLU A 40 8.35 6.06 -1.53
CA GLU A 40 7.51 7.17 -1.98
C GLU A 40 8.17 7.96 -3.12
N ARG A 41 9.47 8.25 -3.02
CA ARG A 41 10.23 8.90 -4.12
C ARG A 41 10.31 8.01 -5.35
N HIS A 42 10.50 6.70 -5.17
CA HIS A 42 10.56 5.73 -6.26
C HIS A 42 9.24 5.67 -7.03
N LEU A 43 8.11 5.54 -6.34
CA LEU A 43 6.78 5.49 -6.96
C LEU A 43 6.37 6.82 -7.60
N ARG A 44 6.85 7.96 -7.09
CA ARG A 44 6.67 9.25 -7.76
C ARG A 44 7.41 9.33 -9.10
N ARG A 45 8.57 8.68 -9.22
CA ARG A 45 9.42 8.74 -10.42
C ARG A 45 9.14 7.63 -11.43
N TYR A 46 8.78 6.45 -10.95
CA TYR A 46 8.66 5.22 -11.73
C TYR A 46 7.29 4.54 -11.54
N GLY A 47 6.29 5.31 -11.10
CA GLY A 47 4.97 4.82 -10.76
C GLY A 47 4.25 4.15 -11.93
N GLU A 48 4.57 4.51 -13.17
CA GLU A 48 4.01 3.87 -14.37
C GLU A 48 4.31 2.38 -14.48
N HIS A 49 5.36 1.91 -13.79
CA HIS A 49 5.74 0.49 -13.77
C HIS A 49 5.05 -0.32 -12.67
N TYR A 50 4.19 0.31 -11.86
CA TYR A 50 3.49 -0.33 -10.76
C TYR A 50 1.96 -0.22 -10.94
N PRO A 51 1.18 -1.23 -10.50
CA PRO A 51 -0.27 -1.22 -10.65
C PRO A 51 -0.95 -0.33 -9.58
N LEU A 52 -0.54 0.94 -9.47
CA LEU A 52 -0.97 1.88 -8.42
C LEU A 52 -2.48 2.16 -8.43
N ARG A 53 -3.15 1.97 -9.58
CA ARG A 53 -4.61 2.12 -9.70
C ARG A 53 -5.41 1.10 -8.89
N LEU A 54 -4.79 -0.02 -8.51
CA LEU A 54 -5.42 -1.05 -7.69
C LEU A 54 -5.33 -0.76 -6.18
N PHE A 55 -4.67 0.33 -5.79
CA PHE A 55 -4.41 0.68 -4.40
C PHE A 55 -5.15 1.96 -4.00
N GLN A 56 -5.48 2.06 -2.73
CA GLN A 56 -6.01 3.26 -2.10
C GLN A 56 -4.95 4.38 -2.09
N HIS A 57 -5.40 5.61 -2.29
CA HIS A 57 -4.55 6.82 -2.31
C HIS A 57 -4.07 7.23 -0.92
#